data_AF-A0A3C0CGU9-F1
#
_entry.id   AF-A0A3C0CGU9-F1
#
_cell.length_a   1.000
_cell.length_b   1.000
_cell.length_c   1.000
_cell.angle_alpha   90.00
_cell.angle_beta   90.00
_cell.angle_gamma   90.00
#
_symmetry.space_group_name_H-M   'P 1'
#
loop_
_entity.id
_entity.type
_entity.pdbx_description
1 polymer ?
#
loop_
_entity_poly.entity_id
_entity_poly.type
_entity_poly.pdbx_seq_one_letter_code
_entity_poly.pdbx_strand_id
1 'polypeptide(L)'
;GLNPRDAFGSHDDADHVYNTPRAWYMLRHFNPRTKVWDGPNADFTPRSDDLPWCMAPEKKITPEDVKYALSSHYQGTPYDPY
;
A
#
# COMPACT_ATOMS: atom_id res chain seq x y z
N GLY A 1 6.86 -16.38 -14.25
CA GLY A 1 7.12 -17.18 -13.04
C GLY A 1 5.82 -17.34 -12.27
N LEU A 2 5.68 -18.39 -11.47
CA LEU A 2 4.47 -18.59 -10.65
C LEU A 2 4.40 -17.51 -9.56
N ASN A 3 3.32 -16.74 -9.53
CA ASN A 3 2.98 -15.87 -8.40
C ASN A 3 2.09 -16.66 -7.44
N PRO A 4 2.55 -16.99 -6.22
CA PRO A 4 1.75 -17.74 -5.26
C PRO A 4 0.44 -17.03 -4.87
N ARG A 5 0.36 -15.69 -4.97
CA ARG A 5 -0.89 -14.94 -4.74
C ARG A 5 -1.95 -15.33 -5.76
N ASP A 6 -1.57 -15.44 -7.03
CA ASP A 6 -2.52 -15.74 -8.11
C ASP A 6 -2.93 -17.23 -8.11
N ALA A 7 -2.04 -18.10 -7.60
CA ALA A 7 -2.29 -19.54 -7.54
C ALA A 7 -3.04 -20.00 -6.27
N PHE A 8 -2.87 -19.28 -5.15
CA PHE A 8 -3.33 -19.73 -3.83
C PHE A 8 -3.93 -18.62 -2.95
N GLY A 9 -3.96 -17.38 -3.42
CA GLY A 9 -4.52 -16.23 -2.68
C GLY A 9 -6.02 -16.06 -2.86
N SER A 10 -6.58 -15.12 -2.12
CA SER A 10 -7.95 -14.62 -2.30
C SER A 10 -7.94 -13.36 -3.18
N HIS A 11 -8.98 -13.21 -3.99
CA HIS A 11 -9.32 -12.00 -4.74
C HIS A 11 -10.77 -11.61 -4.42
N ASP A 12 -11.13 -11.67 -3.13
CA ASP A 12 -12.50 -11.39 -2.69
C ASP A 12 -12.70 -9.88 -2.53
N ASP A 13 -13.91 -9.38 -2.73
CA ASP A 13 -14.27 -7.96 -2.57
C ASP A 13 -13.82 -7.37 -1.21
N ALA A 14 -13.74 -8.21 -0.17
CA ALA A 14 -13.25 -7.84 1.15
C ALA A 14 -11.75 -7.44 1.17
N ASP A 15 -10.92 -8.01 0.31
CA ASP A 15 -9.49 -7.69 0.20
C ASP A 15 -9.26 -6.28 -0.33
N HIS A 16 -10.14 -5.81 -1.22
CA HIS A 16 -10.14 -4.47 -1.78
C HIS A 16 -10.54 -3.37 -0.79
N VAL A 17 -11.15 -3.75 0.33
CA VAL A 17 -11.62 -2.80 1.35
C VAL A 17 -10.77 -2.88 2.62
N TYR A 18 -10.25 -4.07 2.96
CA TYR A 18 -9.55 -4.29 4.24
C TYR A 18 -8.03 -4.43 4.11
N ASN A 19 -7.53 -5.13 3.09
CA ASN A 19 -6.12 -5.54 3.02
C ASN A 19 -5.28 -4.66 2.11
N THR A 20 -5.72 -4.49 0.86
CA THR A 20 -4.99 -3.72 -0.16
C THR A 20 -4.81 -2.24 0.20
N PRO A 21 -5.77 -1.54 0.87
CA PRO A 21 -5.55 -0.14 1.24
C PRO A 21 -4.41 0.04 2.26
N ARG A 22 -4.29 -0.88 3.23
CA ARG A 22 -3.22 -0.86 4.24
C ARG A 22 -1.86 -1.06 3.60
N ALA A 23 -1.74 -2.04 2.70
CA ALA A 23 -0.51 -2.29 1.96
C ALA A 23 -0.12 -1.09 1.08
N TRP A 24 -1.08 -0.55 0.33
CA TRP A 24 -0.88 0.63 -0.51
C TRP A 24 -0.37 1.83 0.30
N TYR A 25 -0.97 2.12 1.46
CA TYR A 25 -0.56 3.27 2.27
C TYR A 25 0.88 3.13 2.79
N MET A 26 1.26 1.93 3.25
CA MET A 26 2.63 1.67 3.70
C MET A 26 3.65 1.80 2.57
N LEU A 27 3.34 1.24 1.39
CA LEU A 27 4.22 1.35 0.23
C LEU A 27 4.39 2.82 -0.21
N ARG A 28 3.29 3.57 -0.30
CA ARG A 28 3.28 5.01 -0.58
C ARG A 28 4.10 5.81 0.43
N HIS A 29 3.92 5.54 1.72
CA HIS A 29 4.60 6.27 2.80
C HIS A 29 6.12 6.12 2.73
N PHE A 30 6.62 4.90 2.50
CA PHE A 30 8.06 4.63 2.44
C PHE A 30 8.70 4.88 1.07
N ASN A 31 7.89 5.07 0.02
CA ASN A 31 8.34 5.20 -1.38
C ASN A 31 7.62 6.33 -2.12
N PRO A 32 7.51 7.55 -1.56
CA PRO A 32 6.60 8.58 -2.06
C PRO A 32 6.92 9.10 -3.48
N ARG A 33 8.12 8.85 -4.00
CA ARG A 33 8.62 9.32 -5.31
C ARG A 33 8.98 8.19 -6.26
N THR A 34 9.15 6.96 -5.78
CA THR A 34 9.46 5.79 -6.62
C THR A 34 8.31 5.42 -7.57
N LYS A 35 7.06 5.76 -7.21
CA LYS A 35 5.84 5.51 -8.00
C LYS A 35 4.95 6.74 -8.01
N VAL A 36 4.05 6.80 -9.00
CA VAL A 36 2.93 7.73 -8.99
C VAL A 36 1.83 7.13 -8.13
N TRP A 37 1.62 7.66 -6.92
CA TRP A 37 0.65 7.10 -5.97
C TRP A 37 -0.72 7.78 -6.02
N ASP A 38 -0.78 9.01 -6.53
CA ASP A 38 -1.95 9.86 -6.45
C ASP A 38 -2.34 10.38 -7.83
N GLY A 39 -3.64 10.64 -8.02
CA GLY A 39 -4.19 11.19 -9.26
C GLY A 39 -4.71 10.12 -10.25
N PRO A 40 -5.25 10.55 -11.40
CA PRO A 40 -5.93 9.67 -12.35
C PRO A 40 -5.00 8.66 -13.04
N ASN A 41 -3.69 8.93 -13.03
CA ASN A 41 -2.67 8.09 -13.65
C ASN A 41 -1.76 7.43 -12.59
N ALA A 42 -2.29 7.16 -11.40
CA ALA A 42 -1.54 6.46 -10.36
C ALA A 42 -1.16 5.05 -10.83
N ASP A 43 0.10 4.66 -10.59
CA ASP A 43 0.61 3.32 -10.86
C ASP A 43 -0.14 2.26 -10.04
N PHE A 44 -0.52 2.63 -8.81
CA PHE A 44 -1.27 1.77 -7.89
C PHE A 44 -2.31 2.57 -7.12
N THR A 45 -3.45 1.93 -6.85
CA THR A 45 -4.54 2.49 -6.04
C THR A 45 -4.71 1.67 -4.76
N PRO A 46 -5.47 2.16 -3.77
CA PRO A 46 -5.78 1.37 -2.58
C PRO A 46 -6.47 0.03 -2.86
N ARG A 47 -7.04 -0.17 -4.06
CA ARG A 47 -7.73 -1.40 -4.45
C ARG A 47 -6.92 -2.29 -5.40
N SER A 48 -5.66 -1.96 -5.69
CA SER A 48 -4.83 -2.73 -6.63
C SER A 48 -4.52 -4.15 -6.10
N ASP A 49 -4.85 -5.18 -6.89
CA ASP A 49 -4.50 -6.59 -6.61
C ASP A 49 -3.00 -6.88 -6.73
N ASP A 50 -2.34 -6.10 -7.58
CA ASP A 50 -0.96 -6.28 -8.03
C ASP A 50 0.02 -5.38 -7.28
N LEU A 51 -0.37 -4.89 -6.09
CA LEU A 51 0.55 -4.18 -5.20
C LEU A 51 1.82 -5.01 -4.99
N PRO A 52 3.02 -4.41 -5.14
CA PRO A 52 4.28 -5.10 -4.95
C PRO A 52 4.34 -5.79 -3.58
N TRP A 53 4.77 -7.05 -3.56
CA TRP A 53 4.96 -7.79 -2.31
C TRP A 53 5.97 -7.11 -1.39
N CYS A 54 7.05 -6.57 -1.95
CA CYS A 54 8.05 -5.80 -1.23
C CYS A 54 8.61 -4.68 -2.10
N MET A 55 9.13 -3.63 -1.44
CA MET A 55 9.86 -2.54 -2.07
C MET A 55 11.04 -2.13 -1.19
N ALA A 56 12.11 -1.64 -1.81
CA ALA A 56 13.21 -1.02 -1.09
C ALA A 56 12.83 0.43 -0.72
N PRO A 57 12.80 0.80 0.56
CA PRO A 57 12.38 2.14 0.96
C PRO A 57 13.37 3.20 0.49
N GLU A 58 12.87 4.41 0.19
CA GLU A 58 13.70 5.51 -0.31
C GLU A 58 14.71 6.04 0.73
N LYS A 59 14.49 5.73 2.00
CA LYS A 59 15.32 6.15 3.14
C LYS A 59 15.39 5.00 4.15
N LYS A 60 16.38 5.07 5.05
CA LYS A 60 16.45 4.14 6.20
C LYS A 60 15.21 4.33 7.07
N ILE A 61 14.61 3.22 7.47
CA ILE A 61 13.40 3.19 8.30
C ILE A 61 13.82 3.15 9.77
N THR A 62 13.22 4.04 10.57
CA THR A 62 13.34 4.04 12.03
C THR A 62 12.19 3.27 12.68
N PRO A 63 12.33 2.82 13.95
CA PRO A 63 11.21 2.25 14.70
C PRO A 63 9.99 3.18 14.79
N GLU A 64 10.21 4.49 14.86
CA GLU A 64 9.16 5.50 14.90
C GLU A 64 8.37 5.55 13.59
N ASP A 65 9.04 5.43 12.44
CA ASP A 65 8.36 5.36 11.14
C ASP A 65 7.50 4.09 11.03
N VAL A 66 7.98 2.96 11.56
CA VAL A 66 7.20 1.71 11.63
C VAL A 66 5.96 1.92 12.52
N LYS A 67 6.14 2.54 13.69
CA LYS A 67 5.03 2.82 14.60
C LYS A 67 4.01 3.74 13.93
N TYR A 68 4.46 4.77 13.24
CA TYR A 68 3.60 5.69 12.50
C TYR A 68 2.77 4.94 11.44
N ALA A 69 3.42 4.13 10.60
CA ALA A 69 2.75 3.35 9.57
C ALA A 69 1.70 2.38 10.15
N LEU A 70 2.04 1.68 11.25
CA LEU A 70 1.12 0.74 11.92
C LEU A 70 -0.01 1.43 12.69
N SER A 71 0.10 2.72 12.95
CA SER A 71 -0.95 3.54 13.58
C SER A 71 -1.68 4.44 12.59
N SER A 72 -1.45 4.25 11.29
CA SER A 72 -2.07 5.07 10.25
C SER A 72 -3.56 4.81 10.11
N HIS A 73 -4.27 5.86 9.70
CA HIS A 73 -5.66 5.83 9.27
C HIS A 73 -5.79 6.55 7.93
N TYR A 74 -4.77 6.42 7.07
CA TYR A 74 -4.71 7.03 5.73
C TYR A 74 -4.57 8.56 5.71
N GLN A 75 -3.79 9.11 6.66
CA GLN A 75 -3.56 10.54 6.78
C GLN A 75 -3.10 11.19 5.47
N GLY A 76 -3.67 12.36 5.17
CA GLY A 76 -3.34 13.11 3.96
C GLY A 76 -3.85 12.48 2.67
N THR A 77 -4.87 11.63 2.75
CA THR A 77 -5.60 11.07 1.60
C THR A 77 -7.10 11.30 1.77
N PRO A 78 -7.91 11.19 0.70
CA PRO A 78 -9.37 11.23 0.81
C PRO A 78 -10.00 10.07 1.60
N TYR A 79 -9.20 9.09 2.03
CA TYR A 79 -9.65 7.90 2.75
C TYR A 79 -9.43 8.02 4.27
N ASP A 80 -8.91 9.16 4.75
CA ASP A 80 -8.84 9.47 6.17
C ASP A 80 -10.26 9.58 6.75
N PRO A 81 -10.63 8.80 7.79
CA PRO A 81 -11.95 8.89 8.40
C PRO A 81 -12.11 10.08 9.37
N TYR A 82 -11.06 10.87 9.62
CA TYR A 82 -11.04 12.03 10.51
C TYR A 82 -10.81 13.33 9.74
#